data_AF-A0A930A5R3-F1
#
_entry.id   AF-A0A930A5R3-F1
#
_cell.length_a   1.000
_cell.length_b   1.000
_cell.length_c   1.000
_cell.angle_alpha   90.00
_cell.angle_beta   90.00
_cell.angle_gamma   90.00
#
_symmetry.space_group_name_H-M   'P 1'
#
loop_
_entity.id
_entity.type
_entity.pdbx_description
1 polymer ?
#
loop_
_entity_poly.entity_id
_entity_poly.type
_entity_poly.pdbx_seq_one_letter_code
_entity_poly.pdbx_strand_id
1 'polypeptide(L)'
;ISFAIGGGNMRVSAQELAAATGVLINGGNYIKPHTINTIFYRNGQKDPYVAPTTGTSVLSPQAAYLASYLMRNAVDQDWGNYMYAIRKGYPVYGKTGTTDWGDAGLEYGIPVGAAKDEWMVGQTTKFTIAVWSGYEKAIAGADTYFSRWKLNMNIPGAIISTVLDTLEGVYGTPGELAMPEGISKITHIKGLYPYVAPDDTIPSDYVSTGLVKTEYAKLGTYTNLITTPQNLSSFTASYDENNDTVNFAWAPYPDAAKLVEESHDDKTFDISWITGPITYKARIVQNSAVVATINYTADQLSKVIDGLQPDTDTQVCGYYGYEKNDTVASNEVCVTFRTPVAKVAVPSYSDPRQYVEWGNANGITINRAVGDTIASMSGRVQDVRDSNGNSVIGKKVKKGSTVTVYIYF
;
A
#
# COMPACT_ATOMS: atom_id res chain seq x y z
N ILE A 1 15.53 -22.12 4.83
CA ILE A 1 14.09 -22.32 5.09
C ILE A 1 13.76 -23.61 5.85
N SER A 2 14.44 -24.74 5.57
CA SER A 2 14.05 -26.06 6.11
C SER A 2 13.88 -26.14 7.64
N PHE A 3 14.78 -25.57 8.44
CA PHE A 3 14.65 -25.58 9.91
C PHE A 3 13.44 -24.82 10.45
N ALA A 4 13.01 -23.71 9.83
CA ALA A 4 11.91 -22.91 10.33
C ALA A 4 10.55 -23.65 10.27
N ILE A 5 10.46 -24.67 9.42
CA ILE A 5 9.25 -25.50 9.22
C ILE A 5 9.41 -26.93 9.78
N GLY A 6 10.41 -27.18 10.64
CA GLY A 6 10.60 -28.51 11.22
C GLY A 6 11.39 -29.50 10.34
N GLY A 7 11.92 -29.06 9.20
CA GLY A 7 12.63 -29.89 8.23
C GLY A 7 14.14 -30.04 8.51
N GLY A 8 14.85 -30.60 7.53
CA GLY A 8 16.28 -30.85 7.61
C GLY A 8 16.60 -31.99 8.58
N ASN A 9 17.67 -31.84 9.35
CA ASN A 9 18.11 -32.82 10.35
C ASN A 9 17.58 -32.53 11.77
N MET A 10 16.64 -31.58 11.92
CA MET A 10 16.03 -31.32 13.22
C MET A 10 15.16 -32.49 13.65
N ARG A 11 15.55 -33.12 14.76
CA ARG A 11 14.81 -34.19 15.41
C ARG A 11 14.74 -33.83 16.88
N VAL A 12 13.53 -33.81 17.43
CA VAL A 12 13.26 -33.31 18.78
C VAL A 12 12.29 -34.28 19.46
N SER A 13 12.58 -34.64 20.70
CA SER A 13 11.68 -35.40 21.56
C SER A 13 10.58 -34.52 22.17
N ALA A 14 9.46 -35.13 22.59
CA ALA A 14 8.42 -34.38 23.31
C ALA A 14 8.95 -33.70 24.58
N GLN A 15 9.91 -34.33 25.27
CA GLN A 15 10.57 -33.74 26.43
C GLN A 15 11.36 -32.48 26.07
N GLU A 16 12.16 -32.51 25.00
CA GLU A 16 12.93 -31.34 24.56
C GLU A 16 12.02 -30.22 24.08
N LEU A 17 10.94 -30.55 23.36
CA LEU A 17 9.97 -29.55 22.90
C LEU A 17 9.22 -28.90 24.08
N ALA A 18 8.81 -29.70 25.08
CA ALA A 18 8.21 -29.18 26.31
C ALA A 18 9.17 -28.27 27.07
N ALA A 19 10.45 -28.64 27.16
CA ALA A 19 11.47 -27.82 27.82
C ALA A 19 11.71 -26.49 27.10
N ALA A 20 11.83 -26.55 25.77
CA ALA A 20 12.08 -25.38 24.93
C ALA A 20 10.90 -24.40 24.94
N THR A 21 9.67 -24.89 24.90
CA THR A 21 8.46 -24.04 24.99
C THR A 21 8.18 -23.57 26.41
N GLY A 22 8.53 -24.35 27.43
CA GLY A 22 8.44 -23.95 28.84
C GLY A 22 9.24 -22.69 29.17
N VAL A 23 10.32 -22.41 28.43
CA VAL A 23 11.08 -21.15 28.49
C VAL A 23 10.18 -19.93 28.35
N LEU A 24 9.16 -19.98 27.48
CA LEU A 24 8.31 -18.83 27.16
C LEU A 24 7.44 -18.43 28.35
N ILE A 25 6.86 -19.41 29.03
CA ILE A 25 6.05 -19.20 30.23
C ILE A 25 6.91 -18.86 31.45
N ASN A 26 8.15 -19.37 31.51
CA ASN A 26 9.08 -19.14 32.62
C ASN A 26 9.94 -17.87 32.45
N GLY A 27 9.40 -16.85 31.79
CA GLY A 27 10.05 -15.55 31.63
C GLY A 27 11.38 -15.58 30.88
N GLY A 28 11.60 -16.58 30.02
CA GLY A 28 12.82 -16.73 29.23
C GLY A 28 13.89 -17.62 29.85
N ASN A 29 13.60 -18.32 30.95
CA ASN A 29 14.55 -19.17 31.65
C ASN A 29 14.36 -20.66 31.33
N TYR A 30 15.40 -21.28 30.79
CA TYR A 30 15.46 -22.72 30.57
C TYR A 30 15.80 -23.46 31.86
N ILE A 31 14.93 -24.38 32.26
CA ILE A 31 15.19 -25.32 33.36
C ILE A 31 15.37 -26.70 32.74
N LYS A 32 16.49 -27.36 33.05
CA LYS A 32 16.75 -28.71 32.54
C LYS A 32 15.67 -29.67 33.06
N PRO A 33 14.94 -30.38 32.18
CA PRO A 33 13.94 -31.35 32.61
C PRO A 33 14.56 -32.43 33.49
N HIS A 34 13.85 -32.80 34.54
CA HIS A 34 14.24 -33.83 35.49
C HIS A 34 12.98 -34.50 36.06
N THR A 35 13.13 -35.75 36.51
CA THR A 35 12.05 -36.53 37.15
C THR A 35 12.35 -36.85 38.61
N ILE A 36 13.59 -36.63 39.07
CA ILE A 36 14.05 -36.91 40.43
C ILE A 36 14.26 -35.57 41.14
N ASN A 37 13.52 -35.31 42.21
CA ASN A 37 13.66 -34.09 43.00
C ASN A 37 14.81 -34.18 44.01
N THR A 38 14.93 -35.31 44.71
CA THR A 38 15.92 -35.48 45.79
C THR A 38 16.39 -36.93 45.91
N ILE A 39 17.68 -37.14 46.21
CA ILE A 39 18.24 -38.46 46.57
C ILE A 39 18.93 -38.36 47.92
N PHE A 40 18.51 -39.18 48.88
CA PHE A 40 19.14 -39.28 50.21
C PHE A 40 20.13 -40.44 50.26
N TYR A 41 21.34 -40.19 50.78
CA TYR A 41 22.38 -41.21 50.92
C TYR A 41 22.35 -41.84 52.32
N ARG A 42 22.21 -43.17 52.38
CA ARG A 42 22.01 -43.92 53.63
C ARG A 42 23.13 -43.75 54.67
N ASN A 43 24.37 -43.54 54.23
CA ASN A 43 25.54 -43.47 55.12
C ASN A 43 25.85 -42.06 55.63
N GLY A 44 25.08 -41.04 55.23
CA GLY A 44 25.31 -39.64 55.64
C GLY A 44 26.65 -39.03 55.20
N GLN A 45 27.44 -39.73 54.37
CA GLN A 45 28.76 -39.27 53.93
C GLN A 45 28.69 -38.29 52.74
N LYS A 46 27.49 -38.07 52.20
CA LYS A 46 27.24 -37.13 51.13
C LYS A 46 25.95 -36.38 51.41
N ASP A 47 25.96 -35.07 51.14
CA ASP A 47 24.76 -34.27 51.15
C ASP A 47 23.74 -34.84 50.16
N PRO A 48 22.42 -34.72 50.46
CA PRO A 48 21.39 -35.13 49.52
C PRO A 48 21.57 -34.44 48.17
N TYR A 49 21.44 -35.20 47.09
CA TYR A 49 21.29 -34.58 45.77
C TYR A 49 19.93 -33.87 45.74
N VAL A 50 19.90 -32.60 45.34
CA VAL A 50 18.68 -31.83 45.07
C VAL A 50 18.74 -31.35 43.63
N ALA A 51 17.67 -31.57 42.88
CA ALA A 51 17.62 -31.13 41.48
C ALA A 51 17.75 -29.60 41.38
N PRO A 52 18.56 -29.07 40.46
CA PRO A 52 18.63 -27.63 40.22
C PRO A 52 17.28 -27.12 39.70
N THR A 53 16.70 -26.17 40.41
CA THR A 53 15.46 -25.49 40.01
C THR A 53 15.70 -24.12 39.40
N THR A 54 16.91 -23.57 39.56
CA THR A 54 17.32 -22.31 38.94
C THR A 54 17.54 -22.51 37.44
N GLY A 55 16.84 -21.72 36.61
CA GLY A 55 16.98 -21.77 35.16
C GLY A 55 18.13 -20.91 34.63
N THR A 56 18.54 -21.18 33.39
CA THR A 56 19.45 -20.34 32.61
C THR A 56 18.65 -19.39 31.75
N SER A 57 18.89 -18.08 31.86
CA SER A 57 18.26 -17.08 30.98
C SER A 57 18.72 -17.28 29.53
N VAL A 58 17.80 -17.64 28.65
CA VAL A 58 18.05 -17.85 27.20
C VAL A 58 17.26 -16.88 26.33
N LEU A 59 16.20 -16.27 26.86
CA LEU A 59 15.44 -15.17 26.25
C LEU A 59 15.25 -14.05 27.26
N SER A 60 15.15 -12.81 26.78
CA SER A 60 14.66 -11.71 27.64
C SER A 60 13.20 -11.98 28.06
N PRO A 61 12.77 -11.56 29.27
CA PRO A 61 11.38 -11.69 29.71
C PRO A 61 10.36 -11.12 28.72
N GLN A 62 10.69 -9.99 28.08
CA GLN A 62 9.81 -9.33 27.11
C GLN A 62 9.63 -10.18 25.85
N ALA A 63 10.69 -10.77 25.30
CA ALA A 63 10.60 -11.66 24.15
C ALA A 63 9.80 -12.93 24.48
N ALA A 64 10.01 -13.51 25.66
CA ALA A 64 9.27 -14.68 26.12
C ALA A 64 7.76 -14.38 26.27
N TYR A 65 7.42 -13.23 26.86
CA TYR A 65 6.04 -12.77 26.98
C TYR A 65 5.39 -12.49 25.63
N LEU A 66 6.05 -11.75 24.73
CA LEU A 66 5.51 -11.40 23.41
C LEU A 66 5.26 -12.66 22.55
N ALA A 67 6.16 -13.65 22.61
CA ALA A 67 5.95 -14.93 21.95
C ALA A 67 4.76 -15.70 22.56
N SER A 68 4.65 -15.71 23.89
CA SER A 68 3.51 -16.31 24.59
C SER A 68 2.20 -15.62 24.23
N TYR A 69 2.18 -14.28 24.14
CA TYR A 69 1.02 -13.50 23.72
C TYR A 69 0.54 -13.90 22.31
N LEU A 70 1.45 -14.18 21.38
CA LEU A 70 1.09 -14.71 20.06
C LEU A 70 0.53 -16.15 20.16
N MET A 71 1.11 -16.99 21.00
CA MET A 71 0.59 -18.35 21.25
C MET A 71 -0.78 -18.34 21.94
N ARG A 72 -1.08 -17.33 22.77
CA ARG A 72 -2.40 -17.11 23.36
C ARG A 72 -3.42 -16.82 22.26
N ASN A 73 -3.08 -15.86 21.38
CA ASN A 73 -3.93 -15.50 20.24
C ASN A 73 -4.14 -16.66 19.26
N ALA A 74 -3.15 -17.53 19.07
CA ALA A 74 -3.28 -18.72 18.23
C ALA A 74 -4.32 -19.70 18.77
N VAL A 75 -4.51 -19.74 20.11
CA VAL A 75 -5.53 -20.53 20.78
C VAL A 75 -6.87 -19.82 20.76
N ASP A 76 -6.95 -18.56 21.18
CA ASP A 76 -8.23 -17.89 21.45
C ASP A 76 -9.01 -17.49 20.19
N GLN A 77 -8.31 -17.17 19.10
CA GLN A 77 -8.96 -16.71 17.87
C GLN A 77 -9.18 -17.86 16.89
N ASP A 78 -10.16 -17.69 16.01
CA ASP A 78 -10.47 -18.64 14.96
C ASP A 78 -9.65 -18.41 13.70
N TRP A 79 -8.47 -19.04 13.67
CA TRP A 79 -7.58 -19.04 12.52
C TRP A 79 -7.78 -20.24 11.58
N GLY A 80 -8.86 -21.02 11.75
CA GLY A 80 -9.04 -22.28 11.03
C GLY A 80 -7.96 -23.34 11.35
N ASN A 81 -7.39 -23.27 12.56
CA ASN A 81 -6.33 -24.16 13.04
C ASN A 81 -6.89 -25.21 14.03
N TYR A 82 -6.10 -26.20 14.43
CA TYR A 82 -6.53 -27.26 15.38
C TYR A 82 -6.47 -26.85 16.88
N MET A 83 -6.11 -25.61 17.22
CA MET A 83 -6.01 -25.16 18.61
C MET A 83 -7.37 -25.04 19.32
N TYR A 84 -8.48 -25.03 18.58
CA TYR A 84 -9.82 -24.96 19.18
C TYR A 84 -10.04 -26.07 20.24
N ALA A 85 -9.39 -27.23 20.10
CA ALA A 85 -9.53 -28.35 21.03
C ALA A 85 -8.98 -28.06 22.44
N ILE A 86 -8.06 -27.10 22.57
CA ILE A 86 -7.45 -26.73 23.84
C ILE A 86 -7.91 -25.35 24.35
N ARG A 87 -8.92 -24.73 23.71
CA ARG A 87 -9.58 -23.54 24.25
C ARG A 87 -10.31 -23.90 25.53
N LYS A 88 -10.08 -23.12 26.58
CA LYS A 88 -10.67 -23.32 27.93
C LYS A 88 -11.22 -21.99 28.45
N GLY A 89 -11.93 -22.05 29.58
CA GLY A 89 -12.41 -20.86 30.30
C GLY A 89 -11.30 -20.05 30.99
N TYR A 90 -10.04 -20.45 30.81
CA TYR A 90 -8.86 -19.83 31.42
C TYR A 90 -7.71 -19.76 30.40
N PRO A 91 -6.61 -19.04 30.74
CA PRO A 91 -5.52 -18.81 29.80
C PRO A 91 -4.75 -20.07 29.42
N VAL A 92 -4.83 -20.43 28.13
CA VAL A 92 -4.05 -21.47 27.47
C VAL A 92 -3.25 -20.86 26.31
N TYR A 93 -1.98 -21.25 26.21
CA TYR A 93 -1.03 -20.84 25.19
C TYR A 93 -0.63 -22.08 24.39
N GLY A 94 -0.57 -22.01 23.06
CA GLY A 94 -0.24 -23.22 22.30
C GLY A 94 0.24 -23.00 20.88
N LYS A 95 0.79 -24.07 20.32
CA LYS A 95 1.20 -24.13 18.90
C LYS A 95 1.11 -25.54 18.34
N THR A 96 0.61 -25.65 17.11
CA THR A 96 0.52 -26.90 16.34
C THR A 96 1.80 -27.12 15.54
N GLY A 97 2.09 -28.37 15.20
CA GLY A 97 3.08 -28.73 14.20
C GLY A 97 2.56 -29.84 13.31
N THR A 98 2.89 -29.77 12.03
CA THR A 98 2.57 -30.80 11.05
C THR A 98 3.73 -30.89 10.08
N THR A 99 4.30 -32.07 9.93
CA THR A 99 5.33 -32.37 8.92
C THR A 99 4.72 -33.27 7.85
N ASP A 100 5.36 -33.38 6.70
CA ASP A 100 4.98 -34.34 5.65
C ASP A 100 6.10 -35.37 5.42
N TRP A 101 5.80 -36.35 4.56
CA TRP A 101 6.76 -37.37 4.14
C TRP A 101 7.77 -36.90 3.07
N GLY A 102 7.57 -35.71 2.50
CA GLY A 102 8.23 -35.31 1.24
C GLY A 102 8.13 -36.39 0.17
N ASP A 103 9.17 -36.52 -0.65
CA ASP A 103 9.24 -37.55 -1.70
C ASP A 103 9.51 -38.96 -1.13
N ALA A 104 9.98 -39.07 0.11
CA ALA A 104 10.31 -40.36 0.74
C ALA A 104 9.06 -41.22 0.99
N GLY A 105 7.87 -40.61 1.05
CA GLY A 105 6.62 -41.36 1.16
C GLY A 105 6.22 -42.08 -0.14
N LEU A 106 6.69 -41.61 -1.28
CA LEU A 106 6.22 -42.06 -2.60
C LEU A 106 6.55 -43.53 -2.87
N GLU A 107 7.71 -44.01 -2.41
CA GLU A 107 8.09 -45.42 -2.56
C GLU A 107 7.16 -46.38 -1.80
N TYR A 108 6.46 -45.86 -0.79
CA TYR A 108 5.48 -46.59 0.03
C TYR A 108 4.03 -46.35 -0.42
N GLY A 109 3.82 -45.64 -1.54
CA GLY A 109 2.49 -45.27 -2.01
C GLY A 109 1.78 -44.21 -1.16
N ILE A 110 2.52 -43.44 -0.36
CA ILE A 110 1.97 -42.34 0.44
C ILE A 110 1.79 -41.11 -0.47
N PRO A 111 0.63 -40.44 -0.47
CA PRO A 111 0.39 -39.27 -1.31
C PRO A 111 1.34 -38.09 -1.01
N VAL A 112 1.66 -37.29 -2.03
CA VAL A 112 2.43 -36.04 -1.89
C VAL A 112 1.72 -35.11 -0.89
N GLY A 113 2.49 -34.54 0.04
CA GLY A 113 1.97 -33.62 1.07
C GLY A 113 1.16 -34.30 2.17
N ALA A 114 1.04 -35.62 2.18
CA ALA A 114 0.44 -36.34 3.29
C ALA A 114 1.25 -36.13 4.57
N ALA A 115 0.56 -35.82 5.66
CA ALA A 115 1.21 -35.52 6.92
C ALA A 115 1.85 -36.78 7.53
N LYS A 116 3.04 -36.60 8.12
CA LYS A 116 3.84 -37.63 8.77
C LYS A 116 3.76 -37.55 10.29
N ASP A 117 3.97 -36.37 10.85
CA ASP A 117 3.93 -36.11 12.28
C ASP A 117 2.86 -35.06 12.60
N GLU A 118 2.13 -35.29 13.68
CA GLU A 118 1.24 -34.30 14.30
C GLU A 118 1.79 -33.92 15.67
N TRP A 119 1.97 -32.62 15.90
CA TRP A 119 2.46 -32.08 17.16
C TRP A 119 1.48 -31.05 17.69
N MET A 120 1.36 -31.02 19.02
CA MET A 120 0.79 -29.86 19.69
C MET A 120 1.52 -29.62 21.00
N VAL A 121 1.75 -28.34 21.30
CA VAL A 121 2.11 -27.88 22.63
C VAL A 121 0.96 -27.05 23.18
N GLY A 122 0.57 -27.33 24.41
CA GLY A 122 -0.39 -26.55 25.19
C GLY A 122 0.20 -26.23 26.55
N GLN A 123 0.03 -24.97 26.97
CA GLN A 123 0.66 -24.44 28.17
C GLN A 123 -0.33 -23.58 28.96
N THR A 124 -0.09 -23.52 30.26
CA THR A 124 -0.68 -22.55 31.19
C THR A 124 0.49 -21.87 31.91
N THR A 125 0.22 -20.94 32.82
CA THR A 125 1.25 -20.35 33.69
C THR A 125 1.92 -21.35 34.65
N LYS A 126 1.39 -22.57 34.77
CA LYS A 126 1.89 -23.61 35.69
C LYS A 126 2.48 -24.85 34.98
N PHE A 127 1.96 -25.19 33.80
CA PHE A 127 2.24 -26.47 33.14
C PHE A 127 2.53 -26.29 31.65
N THR A 128 3.41 -27.12 31.11
CA THR A 128 3.69 -27.24 29.67
C THR A 128 3.53 -28.70 29.26
N ILE A 129 2.70 -28.95 28.24
CA ILE A 129 2.38 -30.28 27.74
C ILE A 129 2.72 -30.30 26.26
N ALA A 130 3.58 -31.23 25.84
CA ALA A 130 3.89 -31.47 24.44
C ALA A 130 3.45 -32.88 24.06
N VAL A 131 2.66 -32.99 23.00
CA VAL A 131 2.17 -34.27 22.47
C VAL A 131 2.59 -34.41 21.03
N TRP A 132 3.16 -35.57 20.72
CA TRP A 132 3.43 -36.02 19.36
C TRP A 132 2.55 -37.22 19.05
N SER A 133 2.02 -37.27 17.83
CA SER A 133 1.41 -38.44 17.24
C SER A 133 2.04 -38.70 15.87
N GLY A 134 2.31 -39.97 15.57
CA GLY A 134 2.89 -40.36 14.29
C GLY A 134 3.09 -41.85 14.17
N TYR A 135 3.69 -42.23 13.05
CA TYR A 135 4.03 -43.62 12.74
C TYR A 135 5.54 -43.81 12.86
N GLU A 136 5.97 -44.94 13.41
CA GLU A 136 7.39 -45.26 13.56
C GLU A 136 8.12 -45.35 12.20
N LYS A 137 7.43 -45.83 11.17
CA LYS A 137 7.96 -45.99 9.82
C LYS A 137 6.84 -45.98 8.77
N ALA A 138 7.20 -45.68 7.52
CA ALA A 138 6.32 -45.89 6.39
C ALA A 138 6.21 -47.39 6.07
N ILE A 139 5.00 -47.85 5.78
CA ILE A 139 4.73 -49.24 5.39
C ILE A 139 3.78 -49.20 4.19
N ALA A 140 4.25 -49.75 3.07
CA ALA A 140 3.48 -49.78 1.82
C ALA A 140 2.13 -50.47 2.03
N GLY A 141 1.05 -49.81 1.62
CA GLY A 141 -0.32 -50.32 1.73
C GLY A 141 -0.93 -50.34 3.15
N ALA A 142 -0.25 -49.83 4.18
CA ALA A 142 -0.71 -49.93 5.57
C ALA A 142 -1.19 -48.60 6.19
N ASP A 143 -1.48 -47.59 5.37
CA ASP A 143 -2.05 -46.30 5.82
C ASP A 143 -1.22 -45.62 6.94
N THR A 144 0.11 -45.67 6.84
CA THR A 144 1.06 -45.08 7.80
C THR A 144 1.31 -43.60 7.53
N TYR A 145 0.25 -42.83 7.35
CA TYR A 145 0.29 -41.38 7.20
C TYR A 145 -1.02 -40.78 7.73
N PHE A 146 -1.04 -39.47 7.94
CA PHE A 146 -2.24 -38.76 8.37
C PHE A 146 -3.04 -38.27 7.15
N SER A 147 -4.08 -39.03 6.81
CA SER A 147 -5.15 -38.56 5.94
C SER A 147 -5.90 -37.38 6.58
N ARG A 148 -6.71 -36.66 5.80
CA ARG A 148 -7.54 -35.56 6.32
C ARG A 148 -8.42 -36.00 7.49
N TRP A 149 -9.01 -37.20 7.44
CA TRP A 149 -9.86 -37.68 8.53
C TRP A 149 -9.08 -37.95 9.81
N LYS A 150 -7.82 -38.43 9.73
CA LYS A 150 -6.95 -38.61 10.90
C LYS A 150 -6.52 -37.29 11.50
N LEU A 151 -6.15 -36.31 10.66
CA LEU A 151 -5.84 -34.96 11.13
C LEU A 151 -7.05 -34.32 11.83
N ASN A 152 -8.26 -34.55 11.34
CA ASN A 152 -9.48 -34.06 11.96
C ASN A 152 -9.77 -34.70 13.34
N MET A 153 -9.15 -35.84 13.68
CA MET A 153 -9.22 -36.38 15.04
C MET A 153 -8.47 -35.51 16.04
N ASN A 154 -7.48 -34.74 15.58
CA ASN A 154 -6.70 -33.81 16.39
C ASN A 154 -6.21 -34.47 17.69
N ILE A 155 -5.55 -35.63 17.54
CA ILE A 155 -5.18 -36.50 18.67
C ILE A 155 -4.35 -35.74 19.72
N PRO A 156 -3.32 -34.95 19.33
CA PRO A 156 -2.58 -34.12 20.28
C PRO A 156 -3.47 -33.13 21.03
N GLY A 157 -4.38 -32.45 20.33
CA GLY A 157 -5.31 -31.51 20.95
C GLY A 157 -6.25 -32.16 21.95
N ALA A 158 -6.82 -33.32 21.62
CA ALA A 158 -7.70 -34.06 22.52
C ALA A 158 -6.97 -34.53 23.80
N ILE A 159 -5.74 -35.04 23.65
CA ILE A 159 -4.91 -35.47 24.79
C ILE A 159 -4.58 -34.27 25.67
N ILE A 160 -4.08 -33.17 25.10
CA ILE A 160 -3.73 -31.96 25.86
C ILE A 160 -4.95 -31.41 26.58
N SER A 161 -6.10 -31.35 25.91
CA SER A 161 -7.35 -30.85 26.51
C SER A 161 -7.74 -31.65 27.76
N THR A 162 -7.66 -32.98 27.68
CA THR A 162 -7.97 -33.89 28.79
C THR A 162 -6.99 -33.73 29.95
N VAL A 163 -5.69 -33.60 29.65
CA VAL A 163 -4.67 -33.37 30.67
C VAL A 163 -4.87 -32.01 31.34
N LEU A 164 -5.20 -30.97 30.58
CA LEU A 164 -5.51 -29.64 31.10
C LEU A 164 -6.71 -29.64 32.05
N ASP A 165 -7.80 -30.32 31.70
CA ASP A 165 -8.98 -30.46 32.58
C ASP A 165 -8.63 -31.16 33.89
N THR A 166 -7.79 -32.20 33.80
CA THR A 166 -7.30 -32.93 34.98
C THR A 166 -6.46 -32.02 35.87
N LEU A 167 -5.53 -31.26 35.27
CA LEU A 167 -4.64 -30.35 36.00
C LEU A 167 -5.39 -29.18 36.64
N GLU A 168 -6.41 -28.63 35.98
CA GLU A 168 -7.30 -27.63 36.57
C GLU A 168 -8.03 -28.21 37.79
N GLY A 169 -8.62 -29.40 37.67
CA GLY A 169 -9.34 -30.04 38.78
C GLY A 169 -8.46 -30.30 40.01
N VAL A 170 -7.17 -30.59 39.80
CA VAL A 170 -6.22 -30.90 40.89
C VAL A 170 -5.53 -29.66 41.46
N TYR A 171 -5.12 -28.72 40.61
CA TYR A 171 -4.26 -27.59 40.98
C TYR A 171 -4.95 -26.21 40.91
N GLY A 172 -6.25 -26.21 40.59
CA GLY A 172 -7.07 -25.03 40.40
C GLY A 172 -6.80 -24.32 39.06
N THR A 173 -7.74 -23.44 38.70
CA THR A 173 -7.70 -22.64 37.47
C THR A 173 -6.44 -21.76 37.41
N PRO A 174 -5.62 -21.85 36.35
CA PRO A 174 -4.43 -21.02 36.19
C PRO A 174 -4.80 -19.58 35.80
N GLY A 175 -3.96 -18.63 36.19
CA GLY A 175 -4.09 -17.21 35.83
C GLY A 175 -3.37 -16.86 34.53
N GLU A 176 -3.55 -15.61 34.11
CA GLU A 176 -2.87 -15.01 32.95
C GLU A 176 -1.37 -14.85 33.20
N LEU A 177 -0.57 -14.97 32.14
CA LEU A 177 0.85 -14.68 32.20
C LEU A 177 1.08 -13.19 32.52
N ALA A 178 1.90 -12.90 33.51
CA ALA A 178 2.20 -11.53 33.90
C ALA A 178 3.04 -10.82 32.83
N MET A 179 2.61 -9.63 32.41
CA MET A 179 3.37 -8.80 31.48
C MET A 179 4.59 -8.19 32.19
N PRO A 180 5.82 -8.42 31.71
CA PRO A 180 7.01 -7.81 32.28
C PRO A 180 7.10 -6.31 31.93
N GLU A 181 7.91 -5.58 32.71
CA GLU A 181 8.28 -4.20 32.37
C GLU A 181 9.03 -4.12 31.03
N GLY A 182 9.07 -2.93 30.42
CA GLY A 182 9.77 -2.70 29.15
C GLY A 182 9.01 -3.22 27.92
N ILE A 183 7.69 -3.37 28.03
CA ILE A 183 6.78 -3.57 26.90
C ILE A 183 5.91 -2.32 26.75
N SER A 184 5.80 -1.83 25.52
CA SER A 184 4.95 -0.70 25.16
C SER A 184 3.88 -1.14 24.16
N LYS A 185 2.72 -0.47 24.22
CA LYS A 185 1.68 -0.56 23.20
C LYS A 185 1.89 0.55 22.17
N ILE A 186 2.00 0.19 20.90
CA ILE A 186 2.15 1.15 19.79
C ILE A 186 0.99 1.00 18.81
N THR A 187 0.61 2.11 18.18
CA THR A 187 -0.30 2.12 17.03
C THR A 187 0.50 2.52 15.81
N HIS A 188 0.49 1.69 14.77
CA HIS A 188 1.36 1.83 13.61
C HIS A 188 0.64 1.47 12.30
N ILE A 189 1.25 1.88 11.17
CA ILE A 189 0.84 1.47 9.83
C ILE A 189 1.30 0.03 9.56
N LYS A 190 0.40 -0.85 9.10
CA LYS A 190 0.67 -2.26 8.78
C LYS A 190 1.69 -2.38 7.64
N GLY A 191 2.60 -3.36 7.73
CA GLY A 191 3.55 -3.68 6.66
C GLY A 191 4.81 -2.79 6.59
N LEU A 192 4.93 -1.75 7.42
CA LEU A 192 6.11 -0.88 7.47
C LEU A 192 7.06 -1.24 8.62
N TYR A 193 8.35 -1.32 8.30
CA TYR A 193 9.45 -1.43 9.27
C TYR A 193 10.65 -0.56 8.84
N PRO A 194 11.23 0.28 9.72
CA PRO A 194 10.83 0.56 11.11
C PRO A 194 9.37 1.05 11.23
N TYR A 195 8.75 0.83 12.39
CA TYR A 195 7.34 1.16 12.59
C TYR A 195 7.07 2.67 12.41
N VAL A 196 5.94 3.00 11.78
CA VAL A 196 5.53 4.38 11.45
C VAL A 196 4.19 4.70 12.11
N ALA A 197 4.08 5.88 12.71
CA ALA A 197 2.84 6.36 13.31
C ALA A 197 1.83 6.73 12.22
N PRO A 198 0.55 6.32 12.34
CA PRO A 198 -0.50 6.80 11.46
C PRO A 198 -0.94 8.21 11.85
N ASP A 199 -1.53 8.92 10.89
CA ASP A 199 -2.35 10.12 11.09
C ASP A 199 -3.75 9.89 10.48
N ASP A 200 -4.58 10.94 10.46
CA ASP A 200 -5.96 10.87 9.97
C ASP A 200 -6.08 10.61 8.46
N THR A 201 -4.96 10.66 7.71
CA THR A 201 -4.94 10.35 6.27
C THR A 201 -4.80 8.85 5.99
N ILE A 202 -4.34 8.06 6.98
CA ILE A 202 -4.13 6.63 6.82
C ILE A 202 -5.46 5.89 6.98
N PRO A 203 -5.90 5.09 5.99
CA PRO A 203 -7.13 4.31 6.12
C PRO A 203 -7.05 3.36 7.32
N SER A 204 -8.14 3.27 8.10
CA SER A 204 -8.19 2.52 9.35
C SER A 204 -7.81 1.04 9.20
N ASP A 205 -8.09 0.45 8.04
CA ASP A 205 -7.79 -0.96 7.75
C ASP A 205 -6.28 -1.23 7.68
N TYR A 206 -5.45 -0.19 7.54
CA TYR A 206 -3.99 -0.28 7.59
C TYR A 206 -3.40 0.20 8.90
N VAL A 207 -4.24 0.56 9.87
CA VAL A 207 -3.80 0.89 11.22
C VAL A 207 -3.89 -0.36 12.10
N SER A 208 -2.83 -0.64 12.85
CA SER A 208 -2.80 -1.74 13.80
C SER A 208 -2.20 -1.31 15.12
N THR A 209 -2.66 -1.93 16.20
CA THR A 209 -2.12 -1.71 17.53
C THR A 209 -1.53 -3.01 18.05
N GLY A 210 -0.28 -2.95 18.50
CA GLY A 210 0.47 -4.12 18.96
C GLY A 210 1.34 -3.83 20.16
N LEU A 211 1.80 -4.91 20.80
CA LEU A 211 2.80 -4.84 21.86
C LEU A 211 4.20 -5.01 21.26
N VAL A 212 5.13 -4.18 21.71
CA VAL A 212 6.55 -4.24 21.31
C VAL A 212 7.44 -4.03 22.52
N LYS A 213 8.70 -4.44 22.45
CA LYS A 213 9.70 -4.03 23.44
C LYS A 213 9.84 -2.51 23.38
N THR A 214 9.91 -1.85 24.54
CA THR A 214 9.91 -0.38 24.64
C THR A 214 11.05 0.27 23.85
N GLU A 215 12.21 -0.37 23.74
CA GLU A 215 13.33 0.10 22.92
C GLU A 215 13.00 0.22 21.41
N TYR A 216 11.99 -0.49 20.93
CA TYR A 216 11.48 -0.44 19.55
C TYR A 216 10.17 0.35 19.42
N ALA A 217 9.72 1.03 20.48
CA ALA A 217 8.45 1.76 20.49
C ALA A 217 8.51 3.12 19.78
N LYS A 218 9.71 3.59 19.40
CA LYS A 218 9.88 4.87 18.69
C LYS A 218 9.37 4.72 17.25
N LEU A 219 8.33 5.48 16.93
CA LEU A 219 7.71 5.50 15.60
C LEU A 219 8.36 6.55 14.70
N GLY A 220 8.52 6.22 13.42
CA GLY A 220 8.87 7.16 12.36
C GLY A 220 7.64 7.88 11.79
N THR A 221 7.88 8.71 10.77
CA THR A 221 6.84 9.39 9.98
C THR A 221 6.81 8.83 8.55
N TYR A 222 5.61 8.70 7.97
CA TYR A 222 5.47 8.21 6.59
C TYR A 222 6.00 9.20 5.56
N THR A 223 6.14 10.49 5.92
CA THR A 223 6.67 11.54 5.04
C THR A 223 8.04 11.19 4.47
N ASN A 224 8.85 10.41 5.20
CA ASN A 224 10.17 9.96 4.74
C ASN A 224 10.09 8.88 3.65
N LEU A 225 8.91 8.31 3.41
CA LEU A 225 8.65 7.35 2.33
C LEU A 225 8.26 8.03 1.02
N ILE A 226 7.86 9.31 1.07
CA ILE A 226 7.54 10.10 -0.12
C ILE A 226 8.85 10.52 -0.77
N THR A 227 9.17 9.94 -1.91
CA THR A 227 10.41 10.22 -2.65
C THR A 227 10.16 11.27 -3.72
N THR A 228 11.22 12.01 -4.10
CA THR A 228 11.13 12.93 -5.24
C THR A 228 10.92 12.14 -6.54
N PRO A 229 9.89 12.44 -7.35
CA PRO A 229 9.75 11.86 -8.68
C PRO A 229 11.01 12.07 -9.53
N GLN A 230 11.26 11.16 -10.47
CA GLN A 230 12.39 11.28 -11.39
C GLN A 230 12.34 12.60 -12.18
N ASN A 231 13.49 13.09 -12.60
CA ASN A 231 13.56 14.36 -13.32
C ASN A 231 12.83 14.29 -14.68
N LEU A 232 12.07 15.34 -14.99
CA LEU A 232 11.47 15.56 -16.29
C LEU A 232 12.55 15.96 -17.29
N SER A 233 12.75 15.15 -18.32
CA SER A 233 13.80 15.34 -19.33
C SER A 233 13.41 16.32 -20.43
N SER A 234 12.13 16.37 -20.81
CA SER A 234 11.61 17.33 -21.79
C SER A 234 10.15 17.67 -21.52
N PHE A 235 9.77 18.87 -21.92
CA PHE A 235 8.41 19.38 -21.88
C PHE A 235 8.21 20.37 -23.02
N THR A 236 7.05 20.31 -23.66
CA THR A 236 6.63 21.30 -24.65
C THR A 236 5.21 21.77 -24.35
N ALA A 237 4.97 23.05 -24.63
CA ALA A 237 3.65 23.63 -24.59
C ALA A 237 3.52 24.66 -25.72
N SER A 238 2.41 24.63 -26.43
CA SER A 238 2.14 25.56 -27.54
C SER A 238 0.65 25.88 -27.65
N TYR A 239 0.34 27.09 -28.11
CA TYR A 239 -1.02 27.51 -28.36
C TYR A 239 -1.48 27.07 -29.76
N ASP A 240 -2.63 26.40 -29.84
CA ASP A 240 -3.32 26.08 -31.09
C ASP A 240 -4.41 27.12 -31.38
N GLU A 241 -4.12 28.02 -32.32
CA GLU A 241 -5.02 29.09 -32.74
C GLU A 241 -6.34 28.60 -33.38
N ASN A 242 -6.40 27.36 -33.88
CA ASN A 242 -7.57 26.83 -34.56
C ASN A 242 -8.61 26.32 -33.55
N ASN A 243 -8.13 25.67 -32.50
CA ASN A 243 -8.96 25.04 -31.47
C ASN A 243 -9.07 25.87 -30.18
N ASP A 244 -8.30 26.95 -30.07
CA ASP A 244 -8.24 27.82 -28.88
C ASP A 244 -7.73 27.05 -27.63
N THR A 245 -6.87 26.07 -27.87
CA THR A 245 -6.32 25.19 -26.84
C THR A 245 -4.83 25.42 -26.63
N VAL A 246 -4.34 25.08 -25.45
CA VAL A 246 -2.91 24.86 -25.21
C VAL A 246 -2.67 23.36 -25.31
N ASN A 247 -1.72 22.99 -26.15
CA ASN A 247 -1.21 21.63 -26.28
C ASN A 247 -0.02 21.46 -25.34
N PHE A 248 -0.04 20.41 -24.54
CA PHE A 248 1.00 20.06 -23.58
C PHE A 248 1.54 18.68 -23.96
N ALA A 249 2.85 18.51 -23.93
CA ALA A 249 3.49 17.20 -24.03
C ALA A 249 4.68 17.12 -23.07
N TRP A 250 4.61 16.17 -22.14
CA TRP A 250 5.67 15.82 -21.21
C TRP A 250 6.44 14.63 -21.79
N ALA A 251 7.70 14.45 -21.40
CA ALA A 251 8.31 13.13 -21.52
C ALA A 251 7.47 12.11 -20.71
N PRO A 252 7.33 10.85 -21.16
CA PRO A 252 6.69 9.82 -20.35
C PRO A 252 7.45 9.58 -19.05
N TYR A 253 6.72 9.38 -17.94
CA TYR A 253 7.35 9.01 -16.68
C TYR A 253 8.02 7.63 -16.82
N PRO A 254 9.30 7.45 -16.45
CA PRO A 254 10.02 6.22 -16.79
C PRO A 254 9.53 4.95 -16.08
N ASP A 255 8.85 5.07 -14.94
CA ASP A 255 8.28 3.94 -14.20
C ASP A 255 6.75 3.94 -14.29
N ALA A 256 6.21 3.21 -15.27
CA ALA A 256 4.78 3.13 -15.53
C ALA A 256 3.97 2.57 -14.35
N ALA A 257 4.59 1.76 -13.46
CA ALA A 257 3.88 1.22 -12.30
C ALA A 257 3.50 2.32 -11.29
N LYS A 258 4.24 3.44 -11.27
CA LYS A 258 3.96 4.58 -10.40
C LYS A 258 2.88 5.53 -10.92
N LEU A 259 2.40 5.33 -12.15
CA LEU A 259 1.31 6.10 -12.75
C LEU A 259 -0.08 5.57 -12.35
N VAL A 260 -0.14 4.47 -11.59
CA VAL A 260 -1.37 3.86 -11.09
C VAL A 260 -1.25 3.70 -9.58
N GLU A 261 -2.34 3.95 -8.86
CA GLU A 261 -2.40 3.67 -7.42
C GLU A 261 -2.35 2.15 -7.20
N GLU A 262 -1.56 1.69 -6.25
CA GLU A 262 -1.43 0.25 -5.98
C GLU A 262 -2.74 -0.35 -5.44
N SER A 263 -3.02 -1.60 -5.82
CA SER A 263 -4.21 -2.31 -5.33
C SER A 263 -4.17 -2.51 -3.82
N HIS A 264 -5.32 -2.39 -3.18
CA HIS A 264 -5.47 -2.63 -1.74
C HIS A 264 -5.50 -4.13 -1.38
N ASP A 265 -5.79 -5.01 -2.36
CA ASP A 265 -5.98 -6.45 -2.16
C ASP A 265 -4.66 -7.18 -1.82
N ASP A 266 -4.63 -7.80 -0.63
CA ASP A 266 -3.56 -8.71 -0.14
C ASP A 266 -2.12 -8.16 -0.15
N LYS A 267 -1.95 -6.84 -0.25
CA LYS A 267 -0.63 -6.19 -0.24
C LYS A 267 -0.31 -5.50 1.08
N THR A 268 0.99 -5.45 1.39
CA THR A 268 1.54 -4.55 2.42
C THR A 268 1.30 -3.09 2.03
N PHE A 269 1.23 -2.19 3.02
CA PHE A 269 0.99 -0.77 2.79
C PHE A 269 1.85 -0.18 1.67
N ASP A 270 1.21 0.53 0.74
CA ASP A 270 1.88 1.30 -0.30
C ASP A 270 1.62 2.80 -0.13
N ILE A 271 2.67 3.61 -0.32
CA ILE A 271 2.61 5.06 -0.10
C ILE A 271 1.68 5.77 -1.10
N SER A 272 1.44 5.16 -2.28
CA SER A 272 0.54 5.70 -3.30
C SER A 272 -0.90 5.84 -2.81
N TRP A 273 -1.33 5.11 -1.78
CA TRP A 273 -2.67 5.27 -1.20
C TRP A 273 -2.85 6.63 -0.51
N ILE A 274 -1.74 7.23 -0.05
CA ILE A 274 -1.69 8.54 0.59
C ILE A 274 -1.36 9.62 -0.43
N THR A 275 -0.33 9.41 -1.23
CA THR A 275 0.14 10.41 -2.20
C THR A 275 -0.72 10.45 -3.47
N GLY A 276 -1.49 9.41 -3.75
CA GLY A 276 -1.97 9.10 -5.09
C GLY A 276 -0.81 8.69 -6.02
N PRO A 277 -1.12 8.31 -7.27
CA PRO A 277 -0.11 8.01 -8.28
C PRO A 277 0.66 9.28 -8.70
N ILE A 278 1.77 9.08 -9.40
CA ILE A 278 2.45 10.15 -10.10
C ILE A 278 1.61 10.58 -11.30
N THR A 279 1.53 11.90 -11.48
CA THR A 279 0.74 12.59 -12.51
C THR A 279 1.59 13.62 -13.23
N TYR A 280 1.13 14.00 -14.43
CA TYR A 280 1.73 15.03 -15.26
C TYR A 280 1.12 16.38 -14.90
N LYS A 281 1.94 17.29 -14.40
CA LYS A 281 1.50 18.59 -13.92
C LYS A 281 2.13 19.73 -14.74
N ALA A 282 1.40 20.82 -14.88
CA ALA A 282 1.95 22.06 -15.42
C ALA A 282 1.41 23.30 -14.70
N ARG A 283 2.25 24.32 -14.59
CA ARG A 283 1.87 25.63 -14.06
C ARG A 283 1.97 26.68 -15.16
N ILE A 284 0.89 27.43 -15.35
CA ILE A 284 0.76 28.43 -16.41
C ILE A 284 0.79 29.81 -15.77
N VAL A 285 1.71 30.67 -16.21
CA VAL A 285 1.98 31.99 -15.65
C VAL A 285 1.90 33.05 -16.75
N GLN A 286 1.17 34.12 -16.49
CA GLN A 286 1.18 35.35 -17.27
C GLN A 286 1.32 36.54 -16.33
N ASN A 287 2.06 37.57 -16.72
CA ASN A 287 2.24 38.79 -15.92
C ASN A 287 2.65 38.51 -14.46
N SER A 288 3.51 37.51 -14.27
CA SER A 288 3.98 37.04 -12.95
C SER A 288 2.90 36.44 -12.02
N ALA A 289 1.70 36.17 -12.53
CA ALA A 289 0.62 35.52 -11.79
C ALA A 289 0.32 34.13 -12.37
N VAL A 290 0.06 33.16 -11.49
CA VAL A 290 -0.40 31.82 -11.91
C VAL A 290 -1.84 31.94 -12.41
N VAL A 291 -2.05 31.66 -13.69
CA VAL A 291 -3.36 31.69 -14.34
C VAL A 291 -4.08 30.35 -14.12
N ALA A 292 -3.36 29.24 -14.27
CA ALA A 292 -3.92 27.91 -14.12
C ALA A 292 -2.83 26.88 -13.75
N THR A 293 -3.27 25.80 -13.11
CA THR A 293 -2.49 24.59 -12.89
C THR A 293 -3.18 23.41 -13.55
N ILE A 294 -2.37 22.52 -14.12
CA ILE A 294 -2.79 21.29 -14.77
C ILE A 294 -2.34 20.13 -13.90
N ASN A 295 -3.22 19.15 -13.72
CA ASN A 295 -2.94 17.83 -13.20
C ASN A 295 -3.64 16.82 -14.12
N TYR A 296 -2.88 15.91 -14.71
CA TYR A 296 -3.37 14.96 -15.70
C TYR A 296 -2.66 13.61 -15.63
N THR A 297 -3.33 12.56 -16.10
CA THR A 297 -2.86 11.17 -15.98
C THR A 297 -2.10 10.67 -17.21
N ALA A 298 -2.08 11.42 -18.31
CA ALA A 298 -1.31 11.09 -19.51
C ALA A 298 -0.28 12.16 -19.84
N ASP A 299 0.70 11.76 -20.66
CA ASP A 299 1.85 12.56 -21.08
C ASP A 299 1.52 13.59 -22.18
N GLN A 300 0.27 13.64 -22.65
CA GLN A 300 -0.20 14.61 -23.63
C GLN A 300 -1.61 15.12 -23.28
N LEU A 301 -1.82 16.43 -23.42
CA LEU A 301 -3.11 17.08 -23.19
C LEU A 301 -3.32 18.21 -24.17
N SER A 302 -4.54 18.36 -24.69
CA SER A 302 -4.98 19.59 -25.38
C SER A 302 -6.19 20.15 -24.63
N LYS A 303 -6.09 21.39 -24.15
CA LYS A 303 -7.12 21.98 -23.29
C LYS A 303 -7.24 23.49 -23.45
N VAL A 304 -8.48 24.00 -23.47
CA VAL A 304 -8.76 25.44 -23.37
C VAL A 304 -8.41 25.92 -21.96
N ILE A 305 -7.62 26.99 -21.86
CA ILE A 305 -7.21 27.55 -20.58
C ILE A 305 -7.93 28.88 -20.36
N ASP A 306 -8.90 28.86 -19.45
CA ASP A 306 -9.63 30.06 -19.07
C ASP A 306 -8.70 31.08 -18.40
N GLY A 307 -8.92 32.36 -18.68
CA GLY A 307 -8.20 33.47 -18.05
C GLY A 307 -6.90 33.89 -18.75
N LEU A 308 -6.46 33.18 -19.79
CA LEU A 308 -5.33 33.62 -20.62
C LEU A 308 -5.66 34.95 -21.31
N GLN A 309 -4.82 35.95 -21.05
CA GLN A 309 -4.88 37.23 -21.74
C GLN A 309 -4.33 37.10 -23.16
N PRO A 310 -4.95 37.78 -24.15
CA PRO A 310 -4.47 37.79 -25.53
C PRO A 310 -3.17 38.59 -25.64
N ASP A 311 -2.37 38.31 -26.68
CA ASP A 311 -1.11 39.00 -26.99
C ASP A 311 -0.16 39.15 -25.79
N THR A 312 -0.07 38.11 -24.96
CA THR A 312 0.66 38.13 -23.69
C THR A 312 1.65 36.98 -23.65
N ASP A 313 2.89 37.26 -23.24
CA ASP A 313 3.89 36.23 -23.03
C ASP A 313 3.44 35.30 -21.88
N THR A 314 3.38 34.01 -22.19
CA THR A 314 2.83 32.97 -21.35
C THR A 314 3.89 31.93 -21.10
N GLN A 315 4.30 31.81 -19.85
CA GLN A 315 5.24 30.78 -19.42
C GLN A 315 4.45 29.57 -18.92
N VAL A 316 4.84 28.38 -19.38
CA VAL A 316 4.28 27.11 -18.93
C VAL A 316 5.42 26.23 -18.45
N CYS A 317 5.36 25.80 -17.20
CA CYS A 317 6.36 24.92 -16.59
C CYS A 317 5.74 23.56 -16.30
N GLY A 318 6.23 22.52 -16.98
CA GLY A 318 5.82 21.13 -16.78
C GLY A 318 6.70 20.41 -15.76
N TYR A 319 6.13 19.49 -14.99
CA TYR A 319 6.80 18.65 -14.00
C TYR A 319 5.97 17.39 -13.69
N TYR A 320 6.56 16.39 -13.06
CA TYR A 320 5.84 15.28 -12.45
C TYR A 320 5.58 15.56 -10.98
N GLY A 321 4.41 15.17 -10.49
CA GLY A 321 4.07 15.28 -9.07
C GLY A 321 3.03 14.25 -8.66
N TYR A 322 2.88 14.03 -7.36
CA TYR A 322 1.88 13.12 -6.82
C TYR A 322 0.48 13.73 -6.92
N GLU A 323 -0.54 12.92 -7.22
CA GLU A 323 -1.91 13.40 -7.41
C GLU A 323 -2.45 14.15 -6.18
N LYS A 324 -2.26 13.60 -4.97
CA LYS A 324 -2.80 14.07 -3.69
C LYS A 324 -1.76 14.80 -2.83
N ASN A 325 -0.51 14.89 -3.30
CA ASN A 325 0.58 15.58 -2.59
C ASN A 325 1.30 16.58 -3.51
N ASP A 326 1.24 17.86 -3.13
CA ASP A 326 1.88 18.96 -3.87
C ASP A 326 3.21 19.41 -3.27
N THR A 327 3.67 18.80 -2.16
CA THR A 327 4.90 19.24 -1.47
C THR A 327 6.16 18.65 -2.09
N VAL A 328 6.04 17.55 -2.83
CA VAL A 328 7.17 16.85 -3.46
C VAL A 328 6.90 16.69 -4.96
N ALA A 329 7.79 17.20 -5.80
CA ALA A 329 7.69 17.19 -7.25
C ALA A 329 9.07 17.04 -7.91
N SER A 330 9.10 16.67 -9.20
CA SER A 330 10.33 16.66 -10.00
C SER A 330 10.85 18.09 -10.25
N ASN A 331 11.97 18.21 -10.98
CA ASN A 331 12.33 19.49 -11.60
C ASN A 331 11.23 19.99 -12.54
N GLU A 332 11.18 21.30 -12.73
CA GLU A 332 10.35 21.96 -13.73
C GLU A 332 11.13 22.15 -15.03
N VAL A 333 10.46 21.97 -16.17
CA VAL A 333 10.94 22.35 -17.51
C VAL A 333 9.96 23.37 -18.07
N CYS A 334 10.44 24.60 -18.31
CA CYS A 334 9.59 25.72 -18.72
C CYS A 334 9.77 26.07 -20.18
N VAL A 335 8.65 26.39 -20.85
CA VAL A 335 8.61 26.97 -22.18
C VAL A 335 7.80 28.26 -22.15
N THR A 336 8.07 29.16 -23.08
CA THR A 336 7.31 30.39 -23.24
C THR A 336 6.76 30.48 -24.65
N PHE A 337 5.49 30.81 -24.77
CA PHE A 337 4.87 31.21 -26.03
C PHE A 337 4.08 32.50 -25.81
N ARG A 338 3.78 33.22 -26.89
CA ARG A 338 2.91 34.39 -26.83
C ARG A 338 1.50 33.99 -27.24
N THR A 339 0.50 34.28 -26.42
CA THR A 339 -0.90 34.03 -26.79
C THR A 339 -1.28 34.85 -28.03
N PRO A 340 -2.18 34.34 -28.88
CA PRO A 340 -2.58 35.07 -30.07
C PRO A 340 -3.28 36.38 -29.70
N VAL A 341 -3.24 37.33 -30.64
CA VAL A 341 -4.05 38.55 -30.55
C VAL A 341 -5.53 38.16 -30.49
N ALA A 342 -6.29 38.88 -29.65
CA ALA A 342 -7.72 38.66 -29.49
C ALA A 342 -8.42 38.61 -30.85
N LYS A 343 -9.33 37.65 -31.04
CA LYS A 343 -10.15 37.55 -32.25
C LYS A 343 -11.58 38.02 -31.97
N VAL A 344 -12.23 38.61 -32.97
CA VAL A 344 -13.64 39.04 -32.91
C VAL A 344 -14.43 38.41 -34.05
N ALA A 345 -15.66 37.99 -33.78
CA ALA A 345 -16.56 37.50 -34.83
C ALA A 345 -16.99 38.63 -35.76
N VAL A 346 -16.85 38.41 -37.07
CA VAL A 346 -17.32 39.33 -38.09
C VAL A 346 -18.85 39.21 -38.19
N PRO A 347 -19.60 40.30 -37.95
CA PRO A 347 -21.05 40.28 -38.00
C PRO A 347 -21.56 40.14 -39.44
N SER A 348 -22.85 39.88 -39.62
CA SER A 348 -23.54 39.80 -40.92
C SER A 348 -24.50 40.98 -41.07
N TYR A 349 -23.98 42.21 -41.11
CA TYR A 349 -24.79 43.41 -41.30
C TYR A 349 -25.13 43.64 -42.77
N SER A 350 -26.32 44.16 -43.05
CA SER A 350 -26.69 44.58 -44.41
C SER A 350 -26.22 46.00 -44.74
N ASP A 351 -26.02 46.85 -43.73
CA ASP A 351 -25.59 48.25 -43.88
C ASP A 351 -24.05 48.36 -43.70
N PRO A 352 -23.31 48.84 -44.72
CA PRO A 352 -21.86 49.02 -44.64
C PRO A 352 -21.39 49.96 -43.51
N ARG A 353 -22.24 50.86 -43.02
CA ARG A 353 -21.90 51.78 -41.90
C ARG A 353 -21.73 51.04 -40.58
N GLN A 354 -22.51 49.99 -40.35
CA GLN A 354 -22.43 49.19 -39.12
C GLN A 354 -21.10 48.45 -39.00
N TYR A 355 -20.45 48.11 -40.13
CA TYR A 355 -19.11 47.53 -40.11
C TYR A 355 -18.04 48.54 -39.68
N VAL A 356 -18.20 49.83 -39.98
CA VAL A 356 -17.29 50.89 -39.50
C VAL A 356 -17.38 51.03 -37.98
N GLU A 357 -18.60 51.04 -37.44
CA GLU A 357 -18.82 51.09 -35.99
C GLU A 357 -18.26 49.85 -35.29
N TRP A 358 -18.55 48.65 -35.80
CA TRP A 358 -18.01 47.40 -35.31
C TRP A 358 -16.48 47.35 -35.40
N GLY A 359 -15.91 47.86 -36.50
CA GLY A 359 -14.48 47.92 -36.72
C GLY A 359 -13.79 48.80 -35.70
N ASN A 360 -14.30 50.03 -35.50
CA ASN A 360 -13.78 50.94 -34.47
C ASN A 360 -13.86 50.34 -33.06
N ALA A 361 -14.99 49.71 -32.71
CA ALA A 361 -15.18 49.10 -31.39
C ALA A 361 -14.24 47.91 -31.12
N ASN A 362 -13.73 47.26 -32.17
CA ASN A 362 -12.88 46.07 -32.06
C ASN A 362 -11.45 46.29 -32.57
N GLY A 363 -11.08 47.52 -32.92
CA GLY A 363 -9.76 47.83 -33.49
C GLY A 363 -9.50 47.15 -34.82
N ILE A 364 -10.52 46.98 -35.68
CA ILE A 364 -10.39 46.45 -37.04
C ILE A 364 -10.48 47.62 -38.03
N THR A 365 -9.52 47.73 -38.92
CA THR A 365 -9.54 48.71 -40.02
C THR A 365 -10.51 48.25 -41.11
N ILE A 366 -11.44 49.11 -41.51
CA ILE A 366 -12.47 48.79 -42.50
C ILE A 366 -12.19 49.51 -43.81
N ASN A 367 -11.86 48.75 -44.85
CA ASN A 367 -11.81 49.22 -46.22
C ASN A 367 -13.16 49.02 -46.93
N ARG A 368 -13.42 49.82 -47.96
CA ARG A 368 -14.60 49.67 -48.82
C ARG A 368 -14.17 49.40 -50.25
N ALA A 369 -14.84 48.46 -50.90
CA ALA A 369 -14.64 48.15 -52.30
C ALA A 369 -15.98 48.07 -53.04
N VAL A 370 -15.94 48.32 -54.34
CA VAL A 370 -17.11 48.20 -55.21
C VAL A 370 -17.32 46.71 -55.52
N GLY A 371 -18.55 46.25 -55.27
CA GLY A 371 -19.02 44.91 -55.56
C GLY A 371 -19.72 44.81 -56.92
N ASP A 372 -20.52 43.76 -57.09
CA ASP A 372 -21.30 43.55 -58.32
C ASP A 372 -22.37 44.62 -58.51
N THR A 373 -22.77 44.88 -59.76
CA THR A 373 -23.80 45.86 -60.09
C THR A 373 -25.18 45.22 -60.10
N ILE A 374 -25.95 45.42 -59.03
CA ILE A 374 -27.33 44.91 -58.89
C ILE A 374 -28.20 46.02 -58.31
N ALA A 375 -28.98 46.68 -59.16
CA ALA A 375 -29.74 47.88 -58.80
C ALA A 375 -30.67 47.70 -57.57
N SER A 376 -31.29 46.52 -57.40
CA SER A 376 -32.15 46.23 -56.24
C SER A 376 -31.40 46.06 -54.91
N MET A 377 -30.08 45.88 -54.97
CA MET A 377 -29.20 45.65 -53.82
C MET A 377 -28.20 46.79 -53.60
N SER A 378 -28.19 47.81 -54.45
CA SER A 378 -27.26 48.94 -54.40
C SER A 378 -27.18 49.53 -52.99
N GLY A 379 -25.94 49.70 -52.50
CA GLY A 379 -25.65 50.21 -51.15
C GLY A 379 -25.68 49.15 -50.03
N ARG A 380 -26.04 47.89 -50.31
CA ARG A 380 -25.97 46.79 -49.32
C ARG A 380 -24.62 46.08 -49.37
N VAL A 381 -24.25 45.46 -48.24
CA VAL A 381 -23.06 44.63 -48.15
C VAL A 381 -23.24 43.37 -48.97
N GLN A 382 -22.30 43.14 -49.90
CA GLN A 382 -22.18 41.92 -50.68
C GLN A 382 -21.39 40.86 -49.94
N ASP A 383 -20.19 41.22 -49.46
CA ASP A 383 -19.26 40.31 -48.82
C ASP A 383 -18.29 41.11 -47.93
N VAL A 384 -17.65 40.44 -46.97
CA VAL A 384 -16.55 40.98 -46.19
C VAL A 384 -15.37 40.05 -46.34
N ARG A 385 -14.26 40.58 -46.84
CA ARG A 385 -13.06 39.79 -47.11
C ARG A 385 -11.88 40.21 -46.27
N ASP A 386 -11.06 39.25 -45.86
CA ASP A 386 -9.76 39.51 -45.23
C ASP A 386 -8.73 40.04 -46.27
N SER A 387 -7.52 40.35 -45.79
CA SER A 387 -6.41 40.81 -46.64
C SER A 387 -5.97 39.80 -47.70
N ASN A 388 -6.33 38.52 -47.56
CA ASN A 388 -6.02 37.46 -48.51
C ASN A 388 -7.17 37.23 -49.51
N GLY A 389 -8.25 38.00 -49.42
CA GLY A 389 -9.43 37.89 -50.29
C GLY A 389 -10.41 36.79 -49.90
N ASN A 390 -10.29 36.19 -48.72
CA ASN A 390 -11.23 35.17 -48.27
C ASN A 390 -12.46 35.81 -47.63
N SER A 391 -13.67 35.29 -47.92
CA SER A 391 -14.88 35.71 -47.22
C SER A 391 -14.81 35.32 -45.73
N VAL A 392 -15.05 36.31 -44.86
CA VAL A 392 -14.93 36.21 -43.40
C VAL A 392 -16.21 36.52 -42.63
N ILE A 393 -17.34 36.76 -43.29
CA ILE A 393 -18.63 36.92 -42.59
C ILE A 393 -18.91 35.68 -41.73
N GLY A 394 -19.26 35.88 -40.46
CA GLY A 394 -19.50 34.79 -39.49
C GLY A 394 -18.23 34.09 -38.99
N LYS A 395 -17.05 34.44 -39.50
CA LYS A 395 -15.75 33.93 -39.03
C LYS A 395 -15.12 34.88 -38.01
N LYS A 396 -14.12 34.41 -37.28
CA LYS A 396 -13.33 35.23 -36.34
C LYS A 396 -12.12 35.85 -37.05
N VAL A 397 -11.89 37.15 -36.89
CA VAL A 397 -10.70 37.88 -37.39
C VAL A 397 -9.89 38.47 -36.24
N LYS A 398 -8.57 38.58 -36.41
CA LYS A 398 -7.66 39.14 -35.38
C LYS A 398 -7.95 40.63 -35.20
N LYS A 399 -8.11 41.11 -33.96
CA LYS A 399 -8.13 42.55 -33.65
C LYS A 399 -6.83 43.19 -34.16
N GLY A 400 -6.90 44.39 -34.73
CA GLY A 400 -5.81 45.04 -35.44
C GLY A 400 -5.70 44.71 -36.94
N SER A 401 -6.47 43.74 -37.45
CA SER A 401 -6.48 43.40 -38.88
C SER A 401 -7.27 44.41 -39.72
N THR A 402 -7.09 44.32 -41.04
CA THR A 402 -7.90 45.06 -42.03
C THR A 402 -8.83 44.10 -42.74
N VAL A 403 -10.10 44.48 -42.87
CA VAL A 403 -11.08 43.77 -43.70
C VAL A 403 -11.69 44.73 -44.72
N THR A 404 -12.05 44.21 -45.89
CA THR A 404 -12.66 44.97 -46.98
C THR A 404 -14.12 44.59 -47.11
N VAL A 405 -15.01 45.57 -46.97
CA VAL A 405 -16.45 45.42 -47.17
C VAL A 405 -16.76 45.73 -48.64
N TYR A 406 -17.25 44.73 -49.36
CA TYR A 406 -17.71 44.88 -50.74
C TYR A 406 -19.18 45.30 -50.72
N ILE A 407 -19.50 46.35 -51.48
CA ILE A 407 -20.83 46.96 -51.48
C ILE A 407 -21.39 46.84 -52.90
N TYR A 408 -22.60 46.29 -53.03
CA TYR A 408 -23.31 46.26 -54.32
C TYR A 408 -23.46 47.68 -54.86
N PHE A 409 -23.18 47.85 -56.16
CA PHE A 409 -23.31 49.14 -56.83
C PHE A 409 -24.57 49.22 -57.68
#